data_AF-A0A2M8E6N8-F1
#
_entry.id   AF-A0A2M8E6N8-F1
#
_cell.length_a   1.000
_cell.length_b   1.000
_cell.length_c   1.000
_cell.angle_alpha   90.00
_cell.angle_beta   90.00
_cell.angle_gamma   90.00
#
_symmetry.space_group_name_H-M   'P 1'
#
loop_
_entity.id
_entity.type
_entity.pdbx_description
1 polymer ?
#
loop_
_entity_poly.entity_id
_entity_poly.type
_entity_poly.pdbx_seq_one_letter_code
_entity_poly.pdbx_strand_id
1 'polypeptide(L)'
;MKEFELDPAISPFEARDKIRSCMLDRSFLLVFIESEPVSPSDWEALVNLLEYYRKSTSPVRLSAIVIDGRGVVNSEPVCDFLSGRATHNVLSDVSSMGDDAALWPAYLHHRAAWEAGGSLSYSTSLAGELEHGGSCNDEELERILQAHADAHLMNHPGRQFLCELLGVGKGAGRVDKARQRNLGAELLALNVLWRPPSMNSLRVVPWASRALLAMSALPKKQVCALRHHLVCAPLAGEILSLCLQFESQILTNLHGQQDREKVMDQTMESLRRFKEGTDKFVVYPKAFPAPPSGDEDIWAFASLGENMKSCPRNLIRDLYWDTLHLRNAIAHGHYVGWHHVRMAHRMLRNFDTVA
;
A
#
# COMPACT_ATOMS: atom_id res chain seq x y z
N MET A 1 31.57 -20.30 -6.95
CA MET A 1 30.46 -20.54 -6.01
C MET A 1 30.84 -21.75 -5.18
N LYS A 2 30.82 -21.69 -3.84
CA LYS A 2 30.84 -22.92 -3.04
C LYS A 2 29.38 -23.36 -2.93
N GLU A 3 29.08 -24.55 -3.40
CA GLU A 3 27.77 -25.16 -3.19
C GLU A 3 27.58 -25.36 -1.68
N PHE A 4 26.47 -24.85 -1.18
CA PHE A 4 26.01 -25.11 0.17
C PHE A 4 24.74 -25.91 0.02
N GLU A 5 24.84 -27.18 0.37
CA GLU A 5 23.73 -28.09 0.38
C GLU A 5 23.24 -28.19 1.82
N LEU A 6 21.99 -27.80 2.03
CA LEU A 6 21.28 -28.00 3.27
C LEU A 6 20.78 -29.44 3.23
N ASP A 7 21.06 -30.20 4.28
CA ASP A 7 20.51 -31.55 4.42
C ASP A 7 18.98 -31.44 4.32
N PRO A 8 18.33 -32.16 3.39
CA PRO A 8 16.88 -32.11 3.22
C PRO A 8 16.11 -32.48 4.50
N ALA A 9 16.74 -33.24 5.41
CA ALA A 9 16.15 -33.62 6.68
C ALA A 9 16.22 -32.52 7.76
N ILE A 10 16.97 -31.44 7.53
CA ILE A 10 17.17 -30.35 8.49
C ILE A 10 16.39 -29.13 8.02
N SER A 11 15.49 -28.62 8.85
CA SER A 11 14.74 -27.42 8.46
C SER A 11 15.69 -26.22 8.31
N PRO A 12 15.41 -25.28 7.38
CA PRO A 12 16.18 -24.04 7.26
C PRO A 12 16.28 -23.23 8.57
N PHE A 13 15.37 -23.48 9.52
CA PHE A 13 15.32 -22.86 10.85
C PHE A 13 16.36 -23.43 11.81
N GLU A 14 16.50 -24.75 11.82
CA GLU A 14 17.51 -25.44 12.63
C GLU A 14 18.92 -25.16 12.10
N ALA A 15 19.03 -24.94 10.78
CA ALA A 15 20.28 -24.55 10.16
C ALA A 15 20.62 -23.05 10.29
N ARG A 16 19.86 -22.24 11.04
CA ARG A 16 20.07 -20.77 11.13
C ARG A 16 21.50 -20.39 11.49
N ASP A 17 22.07 -20.96 12.54
CA ASP A 17 23.44 -20.62 12.95
C ASP A 17 24.47 -21.09 11.92
N LYS A 18 24.20 -22.21 11.24
CA LYS A 18 25.02 -22.72 10.13
C LYS A 18 24.97 -21.78 8.93
N ILE A 19 23.77 -21.38 8.50
CA ILE A 19 23.52 -20.39 7.44
C ILE A 19 24.24 -19.07 7.78
N ARG A 20 24.04 -18.55 9.00
CA ARG A 20 24.68 -17.33 9.50
C ARG A 20 26.20 -17.43 9.46
N SER A 21 26.78 -18.55 9.90
CA SER A 21 28.23 -18.76 9.88
C SER A 21 28.81 -18.79 8.46
N CYS A 22 28.03 -19.23 7.47
CA CYS A 22 28.41 -19.25 6.06
C CYS A 22 28.23 -17.90 5.34
N MET A 23 27.45 -16.99 5.92
CA MET A 23 27.02 -15.72 5.32
C MET A 23 27.97 -14.53 5.52
N LEU A 24 29.10 -14.73 6.19
CA LEU A 24 29.93 -13.67 6.75
C LEU A 24 30.47 -12.57 5.80
N ASP A 25 30.24 -12.61 4.48
CA ASP A 25 30.46 -11.47 3.55
C ASP A 25 29.90 -11.71 2.11
N ARG A 26 28.88 -12.58 1.94
CA ARG A 26 28.53 -13.13 0.60
C ARG A 26 27.04 -13.07 0.29
N SER A 27 26.71 -12.88 -0.99
CA SER A 27 25.36 -13.15 -1.51
C SER A 27 25.15 -14.66 -1.56
N PHE A 28 24.01 -15.12 -1.04
CA PHE A 28 23.69 -16.54 -0.93
C PHE A 28 22.37 -16.84 -1.64
N LEU A 29 22.36 -17.93 -2.39
CA LEU A 29 21.18 -18.45 -3.06
C LEU A 29 20.86 -19.82 -2.43
N LEU A 30 19.71 -19.92 -1.77
CA LEU A 30 19.15 -21.19 -1.35
C LEU A 30 18.30 -21.73 -2.50
N VAL A 31 18.58 -22.94 -2.97
CA VAL A 31 17.75 -23.62 -3.99
C VAL A 31 17.13 -24.82 -3.33
N PHE A 32 15.81 -24.82 -3.23
CA PHE A 32 15.00 -25.94 -2.76
C PHE A 32 14.43 -26.64 -4.00
N ILE A 33 14.61 -27.96 -4.09
CA ILE A 33 13.99 -28.78 -5.14
C ILE A 33 13.01 -29.70 -4.42
N GLU A 34 11.73 -29.39 -4.53
CA GLU A 34 10.68 -30.04 -3.77
C GLU A 34 9.97 -31.06 -4.65
N SER A 35 9.89 -32.31 -4.19
CA SER A 35 9.12 -33.37 -4.86
C SER A 35 7.62 -33.31 -4.53
N GLU A 36 7.24 -32.54 -3.52
CA GLU A 36 5.87 -32.33 -3.04
C GLU A 36 5.53 -30.84 -3.00
N PRO A 37 4.24 -30.43 -3.05
CA PRO A 37 3.85 -29.04 -2.90
C PRO A 37 4.35 -28.45 -1.57
N VAL A 38 5.01 -27.28 -1.64
CA VAL A 38 5.40 -26.52 -0.44
C VAL A 38 4.16 -26.12 0.34
N SER A 39 4.10 -26.52 1.60
CA SER A 39 2.99 -26.16 2.47
C SER A 39 2.99 -24.65 2.76
N PRO A 40 1.82 -24.01 2.99
CA PRO A 40 1.75 -22.60 3.36
C PRO A 40 2.63 -22.24 4.57
N SER A 41 2.71 -23.13 5.58
CA SER A 41 3.55 -22.94 6.77
C SER A 41 5.04 -22.89 6.43
N ASP A 42 5.51 -23.75 5.53
CA ASP A 42 6.92 -23.76 5.12
C ASP A 42 7.27 -22.52 4.31
N TRP A 43 6.33 -22.06 3.47
CA TRP A 43 6.46 -20.81 2.71
C TRP A 43 6.55 -19.59 3.63
N GLU A 44 5.65 -19.47 4.63
CA GLU A 44 5.72 -18.40 5.63
C GLU A 44 7.04 -18.41 6.39
N ALA A 45 7.48 -19.60 6.79
CA ALA A 45 8.71 -19.75 7.50
C ALA A 45 9.88 -19.26 6.63
N LEU A 46 9.94 -19.67 5.35
CA LEU A 46 10.96 -19.24 4.39
C LEU A 46 10.96 -17.72 4.19
N VAL A 47 9.79 -17.12 3.98
CA VAL A 47 9.61 -15.66 3.89
C VAL A 47 10.14 -14.97 5.14
N ASN A 48 9.80 -15.47 6.33
CA ASN A 48 10.27 -14.92 7.59
C ASN A 48 11.79 -15.04 7.76
N LEU A 49 12.39 -16.12 7.25
CA LEU A 49 13.85 -16.31 7.23
C LEU A 49 14.54 -15.28 6.32
N LEU A 50 14.04 -15.11 5.09
CA LEU A 50 14.54 -14.10 4.14
C LEU A 50 14.46 -12.70 4.73
N GLU A 51 13.30 -12.36 5.29
CA GLU A 51 13.07 -11.07 5.94
C GLU A 51 13.96 -10.88 7.16
N TYR A 52 14.18 -11.91 7.99
CA TYR A 52 15.10 -11.85 9.13
C TYR A 52 16.51 -11.49 8.67
N TYR A 53 17.10 -12.23 7.72
CA TYR A 53 18.48 -11.98 7.27
C TYR A 53 18.66 -10.67 6.53
N ARG A 54 17.67 -10.28 5.70
CA ARG A 54 17.62 -8.95 5.08
C ARG A 54 17.69 -7.82 6.14
N LYS A 55 17.21 -8.08 7.35
CA LYS A 55 17.04 -7.09 8.43
C LYS A 55 18.13 -7.13 9.50
N SER A 56 18.63 -8.31 9.86
CA SER A 56 19.59 -8.49 10.97
C SER A 56 21.04 -8.29 10.58
N THR A 57 21.35 -8.39 9.29
CA THR A 57 22.71 -8.59 8.80
C THR A 57 22.93 -7.82 7.50
N SER A 58 23.39 -6.58 7.60
CA SER A 58 23.95 -5.84 6.46
C SER A 58 25.42 -6.24 6.29
N PRO A 59 25.90 -6.66 5.09
CA PRO A 59 25.32 -6.51 3.76
C PRO A 59 24.80 -7.83 3.15
N VAL A 60 24.30 -8.77 3.97
CA VAL A 60 23.97 -10.12 3.51
C VAL A 60 22.75 -10.09 2.57
N ARG A 61 22.94 -10.58 1.34
CA ARG A 61 21.88 -10.75 0.34
C ARG A 61 21.51 -12.23 0.28
N LEU A 62 20.40 -12.60 0.92
CA LEU A 62 19.83 -13.95 0.83
C LEU A 62 18.68 -13.95 -0.17
N SER A 63 18.74 -14.87 -1.14
CA SER A 63 17.63 -15.20 -2.02
C SER A 63 17.30 -16.67 -1.86
N ALA A 64 16.03 -17.03 -1.94
CA ALA A 64 15.59 -18.41 -2.06
C ALA A 64 14.90 -18.62 -3.40
N ILE A 65 15.21 -19.74 -4.05
CA ILE A 65 14.48 -20.27 -5.21
C ILE A 65 13.90 -21.59 -4.76
N VAL A 66 12.59 -21.74 -4.92
CA VAL A 66 11.89 -23.01 -4.73
C VAL A 66 11.51 -23.52 -6.11
N ILE A 67 12.06 -24.67 -6.47
CA ILE A 67 11.78 -25.37 -7.72
C ILE A 67 10.83 -26.50 -7.38
N ASP A 68 9.58 -26.36 -7.81
CA ASP A 68 8.60 -27.43 -7.75
C ASP A 68 8.93 -28.46 -8.83
N GLY A 69 9.39 -29.65 -8.42
CA GLY A 69 9.78 -30.75 -9.31
C GLY A 69 8.61 -31.29 -10.15
N ARG A 70 7.37 -30.90 -9.85
CA ARG A 70 6.18 -31.26 -10.65
C ARG A 70 6.09 -30.46 -11.96
N GLY A 71 6.83 -29.37 -12.09
CA GLY A 71 6.82 -28.53 -13.31
C GLY A 71 5.49 -27.81 -13.54
N VAL A 72 4.62 -27.69 -12.52
CA VAL A 72 3.30 -27.07 -12.61
C VAL A 72 3.32 -25.71 -11.91
N VAL A 73 4.06 -24.75 -12.44
CA VAL A 73 3.81 -23.32 -12.16
C VAL A 73 3.07 -22.78 -13.37
N ASN A 74 1.77 -23.09 -13.47
CA ASN A 74 0.95 -22.72 -14.63
C ASN A 74 0.51 -21.24 -14.63
N SER A 75 0.89 -20.47 -13.61
CA SER A 75 0.50 -19.06 -13.48
C SER A 75 1.50 -18.28 -12.63
N GLU A 76 1.70 -17.02 -12.98
CA GLU A 76 2.37 -16.05 -12.12
C GLU A 76 1.61 -15.92 -10.78
N PRO A 77 2.29 -15.89 -9.61
CA PRO A 77 1.62 -15.69 -8.34
C PRO A 77 0.84 -14.37 -8.34
N VAL A 78 -0.46 -14.44 -8.04
CA VAL A 78 -1.38 -13.29 -8.10
C VAL A 78 -1.19 -12.34 -6.90
N CYS A 79 -0.42 -12.77 -5.89
CA CYS A 79 -0.07 -11.99 -4.71
C CYS A 79 1.38 -12.28 -4.28
N ASP A 80 2.14 -11.20 -4.04
CA ASP A 80 3.40 -11.25 -3.33
C ASP A 80 3.14 -11.02 -1.83
N PHE A 81 3.12 -12.12 -1.08
CA PHE A 81 2.95 -12.07 0.38
C PHE A 81 4.14 -11.42 1.11
N LEU A 82 5.33 -11.30 0.51
CA LEU A 82 6.43 -10.54 1.15
C LEU A 82 6.12 -9.06 1.26
N SER A 83 5.34 -8.55 0.31
CA SER A 83 4.97 -7.14 0.22
C SER A 83 3.47 -6.89 0.51
N GLY A 84 2.68 -7.95 0.73
CA GLY A 84 1.22 -7.86 0.88
C GLY A 84 0.56 -7.23 -0.35
N ARG A 85 1.16 -7.44 -1.53
CA ARG A 85 0.79 -6.77 -2.77
C ARG A 85 0.23 -7.76 -3.78
N ALA A 86 -1.01 -7.54 -4.16
CA ALA A 86 -1.59 -8.13 -5.36
C ALA A 86 -0.83 -7.68 -6.63
N THR A 87 -0.54 -8.60 -7.54
CA THR A 87 0.24 -8.32 -8.78
C THR A 87 -0.63 -7.78 -9.91
N HIS A 88 -1.90 -8.18 -9.97
CA HIS A 88 -2.96 -7.55 -10.77
C HIS A 88 -3.46 -6.23 -10.16
N ASN A 89 -4.06 -5.35 -10.97
CA ASN A 89 -4.75 -4.15 -10.48
C ASN A 89 -6.28 -4.31 -10.50
N VAL A 90 -7.00 -3.44 -9.78
CA VAL A 90 -8.46 -3.52 -9.69
C VAL A 90 -9.13 -2.91 -10.92
N LEU A 91 -8.52 -1.88 -11.51
CA LEU A 91 -9.04 -1.05 -12.60
C LEU A 91 -8.30 -1.28 -13.93
N SER A 92 -7.26 -2.14 -13.99
CA SER A 92 -6.35 -2.24 -15.14
C SER A 92 -6.84 -3.02 -16.36
N ASP A 93 -8.01 -3.68 -16.31
CA ASP A 93 -8.55 -4.45 -17.45
C ASP A 93 -9.81 -3.82 -18.09
N VAL A 94 -10.15 -2.59 -17.72
CA VAL A 94 -11.39 -1.95 -18.18
C VAL A 94 -11.17 -1.19 -19.50
N SER A 95 -10.78 -1.92 -20.53
CA SER A 95 -11.07 -1.56 -21.93
C SER A 95 -12.52 -1.89 -22.32
N SER A 96 -13.28 -2.52 -21.44
CA SER A 96 -14.65 -2.96 -21.68
C SER A 96 -15.62 -2.23 -20.75
N MET A 97 -16.79 -1.87 -21.30
CA MET A 97 -17.97 -1.32 -20.64
C MET A 97 -18.59 -2.28 -19.59
N GLY A 98 -17.76 -2.94 -18.76
CA GLY A 98 -18.17 -3.93 -17.79
C GLY A 98 -19.00 -3.35 -16.65
N ASP A 99 -19.74 -4.23 -15.98
CA ASP A 99 -20.47 -3.90 -14.75
C ASP A 99 -19.49 -3.67 -13.59
N ASP A 100 -19.80 -2.72 -12.70
CA ASP A 100 -19.03 -2.45 -11.48
C ASP A 100 -18.82 -3.76 -10.69
N ALA A 101 -19.82 -4.66 -10.70
CA ALA A 101 -19.75 -5.95 -10.01
C ALA A 101 -18.58 -6.85 -10.44
N ALA A 102 -18.10 -6.71 -11.68
CA ALA A 102 -16.97 -7.50 -12.18
C ALA A 102 -15.65 -7.13 -11.50
N LEU A 103 -15.54 -5.92 -10.93
CA LEU A 103 -14.33 -5.46 -10.22
C LEU A 103 -14.29 -5.93 -8.77
N TRP A 104 -15.41 -6.45 -8.24
CA TRP A 104 -15.56 -6.82 -6.83
C TRP A 104 -14.56 -7.90 -6.38
N PRO A 105 -14.32 -8.99 -7.15
CA PRO A 105 -13.35 -10.01 -6.76
C PRO A 105 -11.91 -9.45 -6.66
N ALA A 106 -11.51 -8.60 -7.60
CA ALA A 106 -10.19 -7.96 -7.56
C ALA A 106 -10.08 -7.00 -6.36
N TYR A 107 -11.13 -6.23 -6.10
CA TYR A 107 -11.22 -5.38 -4.90
C TYR A 107 -11.08 -6.19 -3.61
N LEU A 108 -11.86 -7.27 -3.46
CA LEU A 108 -11.79 -8.16 -2.29
C LEU A 108 -10.39 -8.73 -2.10
N HIS A 109 -9.75 -9.19 -3.18
CA HIS A 109 -8.40 -9.73 -3.11
C HIS A 109 -7.39 -8.67 -2.65
N HIS A 110 -7.43 -7.45 -3.21
CA HIS A 110 -6.58 -6.33 -2.75
C HIS A 110 -6.81 -5.99 -1.28
N ARG A 111 -8.07 -6.00 -0.82
CA ARG A 111 -8.41 -5.76 0.58
C ARG A 111 -7.88 -6.86 1.50
N ALA A 112 -8.07 -8.13 1.14
CA ALA A 112 -7.60 -9.27 1.92
C ALA A 112 -6.06 -9.34 1.99
N ALA A 113 -5.40 -9.15 0.84
CA ALA A 113 -3.93 -9.16 0.74
C ALA A 113 -3.30 -8.04 1.58
N TRP A 114 -3.88 -6.83 1.53
CA TRP A 114 -3.44 -5.73 2.37
C TRP A 114 -3.71 -6.02 3.85
N GLU A 115 -4.92 -6.47 4.18
CA GLU A 115 -5.34 -6.76 5.56
C GLU A 115 -4.37 -7.75 6.24
N ALA A 116 -3.94 -8.77 5.49
CA ALA A 116 -3.02 -9.80 5.94
C ALA A 116 -1.61 -9.30 6.26
N GLY A 117 -1.19 -8.16 5.73
CA GLY A 117 0.13 -7.57 6.02
C GLY A 117 1.29 -8.51 5.69
N GLY A 118 1.10 -9.41 4.72
CA GLY A 118 2.07 -10.41 4.30
C GLY A 118 2.04 -11.75 5.05
N SER A 119 1.11 -11.95 5.98
CA SER A 119 0.88 -13.26 6.60
C SER A 119 -0.02 -14.13 5.72
N LEU A 120 0.53 -15.23 5.20
CA LEU A 120 -0.20 -16.21 4.41
C LEU A 120 -1.23 -16.98 5.26
N SER A 121 -0.90 -17.30 6.52
CA SER A 121 -1.79 -17.97 7.46
C SER A 121 -3.01 -17.11 7.79
N TYR A 122 -2.80 -15.82 8.08
CA TYR A 122 -3.90 -14.87 8.24
C TYR A 122 -4.72 -14.76 6.95
N SER A 123 -4.06 -14.59 5.79
CA SER A 123 -4.74 -14.49 4.50
C SER A 123 -5.59 -15.71 4.18
N THR A 124 -5.09 -16.91 4.47
CA THR A 124 -5.79 -18.18 4.23
C THR A 124 -7.00 -18.31 5.15
N SER A 125 -6.85 -17.95 6.43
CA SER A 125 -7.96 -17.97 7.37
C SER A 125 -9.03 -16.95 7.02
N LEU A 126 -8.65 -15.75 6.56
CA LEU A 126 -9.58 -14.71 6.13
C LEU A 126 -10.30 -15.09 4.83
N ALA A 127 -9.63 -15.75 3.89
CA ALA A 127 -10.23 -16.16 2.62
C ALA A 127 -11.50 -17.03 2.84
N GLY A 128 -11.45 -17.98 3.78
CA GLY A 128 -12.61 -18.81 4.13
C GLY A 128 -13.81 -18.00 4.68
N GLU A 129 -13.56 -16.89 5.38
CA GLU A 129 -14.63 -15.99 5.84
C GLU A 129 -15.21 -15.16 4.70
N LEU A 130 -14.36 -14.73 3.75
CA LEU A 130 -14.78 -13.89 2.61
C LEU A 130 -15.56 -14.66 1.55
N GLU A 131 -15.38 -15.97 1.41
CA GLU A 131 -16.18 -16.82 0.51
C GLU A 131 -17.69 -16.78 0.82
N HIS A 132 -18.06 -16.45 2.05
CA HIS A 132 -19.45 -16.37 2.53
C HIS A 132 -20.05 -14.95 2.45
N GLY A 133 -19.26 -13.95 2.06
CA GLY A 133 -19.67 -12.55 2.00
C GLY A 133 -20.63 -12.23 0.85
N GLY A 134 -21.58 -11.31 1.09
CA GLY A 134 -22.46 -10.78 0.04
C GLY A 134 -21.70 -9.98 -1.03
N SER A 135 -22.16 -10.06 -2.28
CA SER A 135 -21.57 -9.32 -3.40
C SER A 135 -21.68 -7.79 -3.21
N CYS A 136 -20.61 -7.05 -3.47
CA CYS A 136 -20.59 -5.58 -3.56
C CYS A 136 -21.04 -4.81 -2.30
N ASN A 137 -20.95 -5.40 -1.11
CA ASN A 137 -21.31 -4.77 0.15
C ASN A 137 -20.05 -4.47 0.98
N ASP A 138 -19.61 -3.22 1.00
CA ASP A 138 -18.37 -2.80 1.68
C ASP A 138 -18.55 -2.80 3.20
N GLU A 139 -19.73 -2.44 3.71
CA GLU A 139 -20.04 -2.46 5.14
C GLU A 139 -19.98 -3.88 5.71
N GLU A 140 -20.50 -4.86 4.97
CA GLU A 140 -20.42 -6.27 5.35
C GLU A 140 -18.98 -6.80 5.31
N LEU A 141 -18.21 -6.41 4.29
CA LEU A 141 -16.78 -6.69 4.24
C LEU A 141 -16.06 -6.15 5.48
N GLU A 142 -16.27 -4.87 5.82
CA GLU A 142 -15.66 -4.25 7.01
C GLU A 142 -16.06 -4.96 8.31
N ARG A 143 -17.30 -5.43 8.41
CA ARG A 143 -17.79 -6.22 9.56
C ARG A 143 -17.06 -7.57 9.66
N ILE A 144 -16.89 -8.27 8.54
CA ILE A 144 -16.16 -9.54 8.48
C ILE A 144 -14.69 -9.33 8.86
N LEU A 145 -14.02 -8.33 8.26
CA LEU A 145 -12.63 -7.99 8.57
C LEU A 145 -12.44 -7.64 10.06
N GLN A 146 -13.36 -6.87 10.64
CA GLN A 146 -13.33 -6.52 12.06
C GLN A 146 -13.49 -7.75 12.96
N ALA A 147 -14.52 -8.56 12.72
CA ALA A 147 -14.77 -9.75 13.53
C ALA A 147 -13.60 -10.73 13.47
N HIS A 148 -13.03 -10.94 12.27
CA HIS A 148 -11.88 -11.80 12.07
C HIS A 148 -10.62 -11.27 12.78
N ALA A 149 -10.33 -9.98 12.63
CA ALA A 149 -9.21 -9.33 13.29
C ALA A 149 -9.29 -9.39 14.82
N ASP A 150 -10.48 -9.15 15.40
CA ASP A 150 -10.69 -9.23 16.85
C ASP A 150 -10.47 -10.66 17.37
N ALA A 151 -11.08 -11.65 16.72
CA ALA A 151 -10.91 -13.06 17.08
C ALA A 151 -9.43 -13.49 17.01
N HIS A 152 -8.73 -13.05 15.96
CA HIS A 152 -7.33 -13.36 15.76
C HIS A 152 -6.43 -12.69 16.82
N LEU A 153 -6.58 -11.37 17.04
CA LEU A 153 -5.75 -10.64 18.01
C LEU A 153 -5.99 -11.10 19.45
N MET A 154 -7.23 -11.46 19.81
CA MET A 154 -7.60 -11.82 21.18
C MET A 154 -6.70 -12.90 21.78
N ASN A 155 -6.39 -13.93 20.98
CA ASN A 155 -5.58 -15.08 21.37
C ASN A 155 -4.12 -14.99 20.88
N HIS A 156 -3.75 -13.90 20.21
CA HIS A 156 -2.44 -13.78 19.59
C HIS A 156 -1.34 -13.48 20.65
N PRO A 157 -0.21 -14.21 20.65
CA PRO A 157 0.88 -14.01 21.61
C PRO A 157 1.47 -12.59 21.57
N GLY A 158 1.45 -11.95 20.40
CA GLY A 158 1.91 -10.57 20.21
C GLY A 158 1.04 -9.48 20.82
N ARG A 159 -0.17 -9.80 21.30
CA ARG A 159 -1.14 -8.79 21.78
C ARG A 159 -0.61 -7.95 22.93
N GLN A 160 0.04 -8.57 23.92
CA GLN A 160 0.57 -7.86 25.09
C GLN A 160 1.72 -6.91 24.68
N PHE A 161 2.62 -7.38 23.83
CA PHE A 161 3.72 -6.57 23.29
C PHE A 161 3.22 -5.39 22.45
N LEU A 162 2.13 -5.55 21.68
CA LEU A 162 1.50 -4.46 20.94
C LEU A 162 0.92 -3.40 21.90
N CYS A 163 0.25 -3.84 22.96
CA CYS A 163 -0.28 -2.94 23.99
C CYS A 163 0.87 -2.17 24.67
N GLU A 164 1.96 -2.84 25.03
CA GLU A 164 3.18 -2.21 25.58
C GLU A 164 3.76 -1.16 24.61
N LEU A 165 3.95 -1.53 23.33
CA LEU A 165 4.49 -0.64 22.30
C LEU A 165 3.63 0.63 22.11
N LEU A 166 2.31 0.49 22.20
CA LEU A 166 1.35 1.58 22.02
C LEU A 166 1.07 2.37 23.30
N GLY A 167 1.64 1.95 24.44
CA GLY A 167 1.42 2.58 25.74
C GLY A 167 0.00 2.38 26.26
N VAL A 168 -0.60 1.22 25.97
CA VAL A 168 -1.95 0.84 26.41
C VAL A 168 -1.83 -0.17 27.56
N GLY A 169 -2.46 0.12 28.71
CA GLY A 169 -2.53 -0.78 29.87
C GLY A 169 -1.84 -0.25 31.14
N LYS A 170 -1.85 -1.07 32.20
CA LYS A 170 -1.21 -0.73 33.49
C LYS A 170 0.31 -0.80 33.33
N GLY A 171 0.99 0.35 33.44
CA GLY A 171 2.44 0.45 33.23
C GLY A 171 2.85 1.19 31.97
N ALA A 172 1.97 2.03 31.39
CA ALA A 172 2.22 2.92 30.24
C ALA A 172 3.28 4.03 30.51
N GLY A 173 4.44 3.63 31.04
CA GLY A 173 5.64 4.45 31.09
C GLY A 173 6.27 4.55 29.70
N ARG A 174 7.15 5.53 29.50
CA ARG A 174 7.97 5.58 28.29
C ARG A 174 8.86 4.35 28.25
N VAL A 175 8.59 3.47 27.30
CA VAL A 175 9.50 2.37 26.95
C VAL A 175 10.83 2.98 26.52
N ASP A 176 11.94 2.51 27.10
CA ASP A 176 13.26 2.98 26.70
C ASP A 176 13.58 2.55 25.25
N LYS A 177 14.59 3.18 24.64
CA LYS A 177 14.95 2.92 23.23
C LYS A 177 15.46 1.49 22.98
N ALA A 178 16.06 0.84 23.97
CA ALA A 178 16.59 -0.51 23.83
C ALA A 178 15.44 -1.54 23.86
N ARG A 179 14.53 -1.42 24.82
CA ARG A 179 13.30 -2.21 24.90
C ARG A 179 12.41 -2.00 23.68
N GLN A 180 12.30 -0.77 23.18
CA GLN A 180 11.52 -0.49 21.96
C GLN A 180 12.09 -1.22 20.72
N ARG A 181 13.42 -1.34 20.60
CA ARG A 181 14.05 -2.11 19.52
C ARG A 181 13.82 -3.62 19.68
N ASN A 182 13.95 -4.13 20.90
CA ASN A 182 13.72 -5.55 21.19
C ASN A 182 12.26 -5.94 20.94
N LEU A 183 11.31 -5.12 21.41
CA LEU A 183 9.88 -5.27 21.10
C LEU A 183 9.62 -5.28 19.59
N GLY A 184 10.28 -4.39 18.83
CA GLY A 184 10.15 -4.36 17.38
C GLY A 184 10.58 -5.68 16.71
N ALA A 185 11.64 -6.33 17.20
CA ALA A 185 12.09 -7.62 16.70
C ALA A 185 11.16 -8.77 17.12
N GLU A 186 10.72 -8.78 18.39
CA GLU A 186 9.76 -9.76 18.92
C GLU A 186 8.43 -9.69 18.16
N LEU A 187 7.86 -8.49 18.01
CA LEU A 187 6.61 -8.27 17.32
C LEU A 187 6.69 -8.57 15.82
N LEU A 188 7.84 -8.34 15.19
CA LEU A 188 8.06 -8.76 13.80
C LEU A 188 8.11 -10.29 13.69
N ALA A 189 8.80 -10.98 14.61
CA ALA A 189 8.85 -12.44 14.63
C ALA A 189 7.47 -13.09 14.88
N LEU A 190 6.57 -12.34 15.51
CA LEU A 190 5.18 -12.70 15.75
C LEU A 190 4.23 -12.23 14.63
N ASN A 191 4.73 -11.79 13.46
CA ASN A 191 3.92 -11.35 12.30
C ASN A 191 2.87 -10.26 12.60
N VAL A 192 3.08 -9.45 13.65
CA VAL A 192 2.20 -8.32 14.00
C VAL A 192 2.79 -6.96 13.65
N LEU A 193 4.06 -6.95 13.24
CA LEU A 193 4.66 -5.83 12.52
C LEU A 193 5.09 -6.27 11.13
N TRP A 194 5.00 -5.36 10.17
CA TRP A 194 5.42 -5.58 8.79
C TRP A 194 6.01 -4.31 8.20
N ARG A 195 6.56 -4.39 6.98
CA ARG A 195 6.99 -3.22 6.21
C ARG A 195 6.08 -3.09 5.00
N PRO A 196 5.17 -2.10 4.99
CA PRO A 196 4.38 -1.83 3.81
C PRO A 196 5.26 -1.58 2.57
N PRO A 197 4.75 -1.85 1.35
CA PRO A 197 5.42 -1.48 0.12
C PRO A 197 5.90 -0.02 0.14
N SER A 198 7.10 0.21 -0.39
CA SER A 198 7.71 1.55 -0.47
C SER A 198 7.99 2.22 0.88
N MET A 199 7.84 1.52 2.01
CA MET A 199 8.20 2.03 3.33
C MET A 199 9.36 1.24 3.96
N ASN A 200 10.32 1.98 4.53
CA ASN A 200 11.47 1.37 5.22
C ASN A 200 11.19 1.10 6.72
N SER A 201 10.16 1.71 7.28
CA SER A 201 9.80 1.60 8.70
C SER A 201 8.84 0.46 8.98
N LEU A 202 9.02 -0.24 10.10
CA LEU A 202 8.05 -1.23 10.59
C LEU A 202 6.76 -0.53 11.04
N ARG A 203 5.62 -1.12 10.66
CA ARG A 203 4.27 -0.69 11.00
C ARG A 203 3.50 -1.87 11.58
N VAL A 204 2.47 -1.58 12.35
CA VAL A 204 1.52 -2.62 12.78
C VAL A 204 0.79 -3.14 11.55
N VAL A 205 0.64 -4.46 11.43
CA VAL A 205 -0.15 -5.07 10.36
C VAL A 205 -1.60 -4.57 10.36
N PRO A 206 -2.27 -4.46 9.21
CA PRO A 206 -3.58 -3.81 9.18
C PRO A 206 -4.62 -4.52 10.04
N TRP A 207 -4.68 -5.86 10.01
CA TRP A 207 -5.59 -6.61 10.89
C TRP A 207 -5.37 -6.32 12.38
N ALA A 208 -4.12 -6.28 12.83
CA ALA A 208 -3.82 -5.97 14.22
C ALA A 208 -4.18 -4.51 14.53
N SER A 209 -3.91 -3.59 13.59
CA SER A 209 -4.30 -2.18 13.73
C SER A 209 -5.81 -2.01 13.86
N ARG A 210 -6.59 -2.79 13.11
CA ARG A 210 -8.06 -2.82 13.15
C ARG A 210 -8.58 -3.29 14.51
N ALA A 211 -8.10 -4.43 14.99
CA ALA A 211 -8.51 -4.94 16.30
C ALA A 211 -8.06 -4.01 17.46
N LEU A 212 -6.88 -3.40 17.35
CA LEU A 212 -6.43 -2.41 18.33
C LEU A 212 -7.33 -1.17 18.35
N LEU A 213 -7.76 -0.68 17.17
CA LEU A 213 -8.66 0.48 17.07
C LEU A 213 -10.01 0.28 17.74
N ALA A 214 -10.45 -0.97 17.93
CA ALA A 214 -11.65 -1.30 18.70
C ALA A 214 -11.45 -1.18 20.23
N MET A 215 -10.21 -1.03 20.71
CA MET A 215 -9.90 -0.85 22.14
C MET A 215 -10.22 0.58 22.61
N SER A 216 -10.95 0.70 23.72
CA SER A 216 -11.43 1.97 24.28
C SER A 216 -10.34 2.89 24.87
N ALA A 217 -9.09 2.42 25.03
CA ALA A 217 -8.03 3.09 25.79
C ALA A 217 -6.83 3.58 24.95
N LEU A 218 -6.99 3.71 23.62
CA LEU A 218 -5.89 4.14 22.75
C LEU A 218 -5.57 5.65 22.86
N PRO A 219 -4.30 6.05 22.98
CA PRO A 219 -3.90 7.45 22.86
C PRO A 219 -4.28 8.04 21.50
N LYS A 220 -4.81 9.28 21.46
CA LYS A 220 -5.26 9.95 20.21
C LYS A 220 -4.24 9.92 19.07
N LYS A 221 -2.95 10.08 19.40
CA LYS A 221 -1.85 10.02 18.42
C LYS A 221 -1.75 8.65 17.75
N GLN A 222 -1.98 7.57 18.50
CA GLN A 222 -1.96 6.20 17.97
C GLN A 222 -3.18 5.92 17.11
N VAL A 223 -4.36 6.41 17.48
CA VAL A 223 -5.58 6.26 16.67
C VAL A 223 -5.37 6.75 15.24
N CYS A 224 -4.78 7.93 15.08
CA CYS A 224 -4.48 8.47 13.74
C CYS A 224 -3.52 7.56 12.96
N ALA A 225 -2.41 7.14 13.57
CA ALA A 225 -1.43 6.27 12.91
C ALA A 225 -2.02 4.91 12.51
N LEU A 226 -2.78 4.27 13.41
CA LEU A 226 -3.40 2.98 13.16
C LEU A 226 -4.45 3.05 12.05
N ARG A 227 -5.24 4.13 11.96
CA ARG A 227 -6.19 4.34 10.86
C ARG A 227 -5.50 4.37 9.50
N HIS A 228 -4.34 5.02 9.41
CA HIS A 228 -3.57 5.06 8.16
C HIS A 228 -3.03 3.68 7.75
N HIS A 229 -2.80 2.76 8.69
CA HIS A 229 -2.39 1.40 8.33
C HIS A 229 -3.51 0.60 7.65
N LEU A 230 -4.78 0.95 7.88
CA LEU A 230 -5.93 0.30 7.24
C LEU A 230 -6.14 0.74 5.79
N VAL A 231 -5.51 1.84 5.37
CA VAL A 231 -5.62 2.35 4.00
C VAL A 231 -4.82 1.46 3.07
N CYS A 232 -5.51 0.74 2.18
CA CYS A 232 -4.88 -0.12 1.18
C CYS A 232 -4.07 0.73 0.19
N ALA A 233 -2.75 0.81 0.41
CA ALA A 233 -1.88 1.70 -0.35
C ALA A 233 -1.78 1.36 -1.85
N PRO A 234 -1.74 0.08 -2.28
CA PRO A 234 -1.77 -0.27 -3.70
C PRO A 234 -3.03 0.25 -4.41
N LEU A 235 -4.21 0.02 -3.81
CA LEU A 235 -5.48 0.49 -4.36
C LEU A 235 -5.58 2.03 -4.36
N ALA A 236 -5.12 2.67 -3.28
CA ALA A 236 -5.03 4.13 -3.22
C ALA A 236 -4.12 4.69 -4.32
N GLY A 237 -2.97 4.07 -4.54
CA GLY A 237 -2.01 4.45 -5.57
C GLY A 237 -2.57 4.30 -6.98
N GLU A 238 -3.33 3.22 -7.23
CA GLU A 238 -4.03 3.01 -8.49
C GLU A 238 -5.06 4.12 -8.77
N ILE A 239 -5.96 4.39 -7.82
CA ILE A 239 -6.99 5.45 -7.96
C ILE A 239 -6.34 6.83 -8.10
N LEU A 240 -5.29 7.11 -7.33
CA LEU A 240 -4.57 8.39 -7.40
C LEU A 240 -3.90 8.58 -8.77
N SER A 241 -3.30 7.53 -9.32
CA SER A 241 -2.68 7.56 -10.64
C SER A 241 -3.70 7.89 -11.73
N LEU A 242 -4.89 7.29 -11.66
CA LEU A 242 -6.01 7.61 -12.56
C LEU A 242 -6.47 9.05 -12.39
N CYS A 243 -6.64 9.51 -11.15
CA CYS A 243 -7.02 10.90 -10.90
C CYS A 243 -6.03 11.86 -11.56
N LEU A 244 -4.71 11.65 -11.40
CA LEU A 244 -3.68 12.50 -12.01
C LEU A 244 -3.74 12.51 -13.55
N GLN A 245 -4.05 11.37 -14.18
CA GLN A 245 -4.28 11.31 -15.63
C GLN A 245 -5.47 12.18 -16.04
N PHE A 246 -6.59 12.08 -15.33
CA PHE A 246 -7.76 12.92 -15.58
C PHE A 246 -7.50 14.39 -15.27
N GLU A 247 -6.74 14.73 -14.21
CA GLU A 247 -6.37 16.12 -13.92
C GLU A 247 -5.63 16.75 -15.11
N SER A 248 -4.70 16.00 -15.73
CA SER A 248 -3.98 16.45 -16.92
C SER A 248 -4.92 16.73 -18.10
N GLN A 249 -5.89 15.84 -18.34
CA GLN A 249 -6.89 16.02 -19.41
C GLN A 249 -7.82 17.20 -19.13
N ILE A 250 -8.27 17.38 -17.87
CA ILE A 250 -9.08 18.52 -17.47
C ILE A 250 -8.31 19.83 -17.71
N LEU A 251 -7.05 19.92 -17.26
CA LEU A 251 -6.24 21.12 -17.44
C LEU A 251 -6.02 21.44 -18.92
N THR A 252 -5.83 20.41 -19.76
CA THR A 252 -5.73 20.57 -21.21
C THR A 252 -7.02 21.15 -21.81
N ASN A 253 -8.18 20.63 -21.41
CA ASN A 253 -9.48 21.08 -21.91
C ASN A 253 -9.86 22.49 -21.46
N LEU A 254 -9.38 22.91 -20.29
CA LEU A 254 -9.65 24.23 -19.72
C LEU A 254 -8.62 25.29 -20.14
N HIS A 255 -7.54 24.89 -20.79
CA HIS A 255 -6.44 25.79 -21.13
C HIS A 255 -6.92 26.97 -21.98
N GLY A 256 -6.56 28.19 -21.57
CA GLY A 256 -6.94 29.43 -22.24
C GLY A 256 -8.37 29.90 -21.97
N GLN A 257 -9.14 29.18 -21.14
CA GLN A 257 -10.51 29.55 -20.75
C GLN A 257 -10.59 30.17 -19.36
N GLN A 258 -9.46 30.37 -18.69
CA GLN A 258 -9.38 30.89 -17.32
C GLN A 258 -9.42 32.43 -17.29
N ASP A 259 -10.14 32.97 -16.32
CA ASP A 259 -10.21 34.40 -16.01
C ASP A 259 -9.04 34.83 -15.12
N ARG A 260 -8.17 35.68 -15.67
CA ARG A 260 -6.95 36.16 -15.02
C ARG A 260 -7.20 37.04 -13.81
N GLU A 261 -8.38 37.65 -13.70
CA GLU A 261 -8.74 38.47 -12.53
C GLU A 261 -9.03 37.60 -11.28
N LYS A 262 -9.16 36.29 -11.46
CA LYS A 262 -9.48 35.32 -10.38
C LYS A 262 -8.27 34.55 -9.85
N VAL A 263 -7.07 34.87 -10.32
CA VAL A 263 -5.84 34.23 -9.83
C VAL A 263 -5.65 34.50 -8.34
N MET A 264 -5.31 33.47 -7.58
CA MET A 264 -5.02 33.58 -6.15
C MET A 264 -3.58 34.04 -5.89
N ASP A 265 -3.38 34.77 -4.79
CA ASP A 265 -2.05 35.24 -4.36
C ASP A 265 -1.03 34.08 -4.21
N GLN A 266 -1.47 32.90 -3.77
CA GLN A 266 -0.61 31.72 -3.62
C GLN A 266 -0.04 31.23 -4.96
N THR A 267 -0.79 31.42 -6.05
CA THR A 267 -0.38 31.05 -7.40
C THR A 267 0.62 32.04 -7.95
N MET A 268 0.36 33.35 -7.76
CA MET A 268 1.33 34.42 -8.05
C MET A 268 2.65 34.19 -7.31
N GLU A 269 2.58 33.83 -6.03
CA GLU A 269 3.75 33.53 -5.19
C GLU A 269 4.53 32.32 -5.71
N SER A 270 3.83 31.27 -6.17
CA SER A 270 4.48 30.07 -6.71
C SER A 270 5.19 30.36 -8.04
N LEU A 271 4.57 31.13 -8.95
CA LEU A 271 5.24 31.61 -10.16
C LEU A 271 6.46 32.47 -9.83
N ARG A 272 6.38 33.34 -8.82
CA ARG A 272 7.51 34.16 -8.38
C ARG A 272 8.67 33.31 -7.88
N ARG A 273 8.41 32.37 -6.96
CA ARG A 273 9.45 31.45 -6.46
C ARG A 273 10.10 30.64 -7.58
N PHE A 274 9.31 30.24 -8.57
CA PHE A 274 9.82 29.57 -9.76
C PHE A 274 10.76 30.48 -10.57
N LYS A 275 10.34 31.70 -10.90
CA LYS A 275 11.15 32.69 -11.64
C LYS A 275 12.44 33.06 -10.89
N GLU A 276 12.40 33.09 -9.56
CA GLU A 276 13.56 33.35 -8.71
C GLU A 276 14.47 32.13 -8.49
N GLY A 277 14.06 30.94 -8.95
CA GLY A 277 14.80 29.68 -8.74
C GLY A 277 14.81 29.21 -7.28
N THR A 278 13.86 29.67 -6.47
CA THR A 278 13.71 29.29 -5.05
C THR A 278 12.67 28.18 -4.84
N ASP A 279 11.90 27.83 -5.87
CA ASP A 279 11.00 26.69 -5.84
C ASP A 279 11.77 25.35 -5.81
N LYS A 280 11.33 24.43 -4.94
CA LYS A 280 11.97 23.13 -4.73
C LYS A 280 11.27 21.99 -5.45
N PHE A 281 10.06 22.21 -5.92
CA PHE A 281 9.17 21.17 -6.43
C PHE A 281 8.88 21.35 -7.92
N VAL A 282 8.79 22.59 -8.41
CA VAL A 282 8.64 22.90 -9.83
C VAL A 282 9.98 23.31 -10.40
N VAL A 283 10.63 22.40 -11.12
CA VAL A 283 11.97 22.63 -11.69
C VAL A 283 12.02 22.10 -13.12
N TYR A 284 12.49 22.94 -14.05
CA TYR A 284 12.72 22.57 -15.44
C TYR A 284 14.22 22.44 -15.71
N PRO A 285 14.69 21.39 -16.39
CA PRO A 285 16.06 21.29 -16.84
C PRO A 285 16.44 22.46 -17.77
N LYS A 286 17.72 22.86 -17.78
CA LYS A 286 18.20 23.96 -18.64
C LYS A 286 17.95 23.75 -20.13
N ALA A 287 17.93 22.50 -20.58
CA ALA A 287 17.68 22.12 -21.97
C ALA A 287 16.18 21.93 -22.30
N PHE A 288 15.28 22.19 -21.35
CA PHE A 288 13.85 22.09 -21.62
C PHE A 288 13.43 23.18 -22.62
N PRO A 289 12.72 22.85 -23.71
CA PRO A 289 12.59 23.72 -24.87
C PRO A 289 11.73 24.98 -24.64
N ALA A 290 10.80 24.95 -23.69
CA ALA A 290 9.90 26.08 -23.41
C ALA A 290 9.45 26.06 -21.93
N PRO A 291 10.31 26.45 -20.98
CA PRO A 291 9.89 26.55 -19.58
C PRO A 291 8.88 27.70 -19.41
N PRO A 292 7.96 27.62 -18.43
CA PRO A 292 7.11 28.74 -18.04
C PRO A 292 7.93 30.00 -17.84
N SER A 293 7.68 31.04 -18.61
CA SER A 293 8.52 32.25 -18.60
C SER A 293 7.69 33.54 -18.70
N GLY A 294 6.49 33.46 -19.29
CA GLY A 294 5.55 34.56 -19.36
C GLY A 294 4.65 34.65 -18.13
N ASP A 295 3.94 35.76 -18.01
CA ASP A 295 2.87 35.90 -17.01
C ASP A 295 1.60 35.14 -17.42
N GLU A 296 1.46 34.77 -18.70
CA GLU A 296 0.39 33.88 -19.19
C GLU A 296 0.54 32.45 -18.66
N ASP A 297 1.76 32.04 -18.30
CA ASP A 297 2.04 30.70 -17.78
C ASP A 297 1.61 30.51 -16.32
N ILE A 298 1.00 31.53 -15.72
CA ILE A 298 0.58 31.52 -14.32
C ILE A 298 -0.35 30.35 -13.98
N TRP A 299 -1.17 29.92 -14.93
CA TRP A 299 -2.09 28.80 -14.76
C TRP A 299 -1.41 27.45 -14.61
N ALA A 300 -0.15 27.32 -15.04
CA ALA A 300 0.67 26.13 -14.78
C ALA A 300 1.03 25.96 -13.29
N PHE A 301 0.89 27.02 -12.50
CA PHE A 301 1.16 27.03 -11.05
C PHE A 301 -0.12 26.99 -10.21
N ALA A 302 -1.28 27.19 -10.84
CA ALA A 302 -2.57 27.17 -10.16
C ALA A 302 -2.98 25.73 -9.83
N SER A 303 -3.64 25.55 -8.68
CA SER A 303 -4.24 24.26 -8.35
C SER A 303 -5.36 23.90 -9.34
N LEU A 304 -5.69 22.60 -9.49
CA LEU A 304 -6.82 22.19 -10.32
C LEU A 304 -8.13 22.88 -9.88
N GLY A 305 -8.37 22.98 -8.58
CA GLY A 305 -9.57 23.63 -8.04
C GLY A 305 -9.63 25.13 -8.35
N GLU A 306 -8.50 25.81 -8.42
CA GLU A 306 -8.42 27.20 -8.85
C GLU A 306 -8.67 27.34 -10.35
N ASN A 307 -8.02 26.52 -11.17
CA ASN A 307 -8.26 26.47 -12.62
C ASN A 307 -9.75 26.33 -12.94
N MET A 308 -10.45 25.39 -12.29
CA MET A 308 -11.89 25.20 -12.48
C MET A 308 -12.74 26.39 -12.03
N LYS A 309 -12.40 27.03 -10.90
CA LYS A 309 -13.14 28.22 -10.40
C LYS A 309 -12.95 29.44 -11.29
N SER A 310 -11.82 29.52 -11.99
CA SER A 310 -11.49 30.62 -12.88
C SER A 310 -12.13 30.49 -14.27
N CYS A 311 -12.66 29.34 -14.64
CA CYS A 311 -13.37 29.15 -15.91
C CYS A 311 -14.89 29.45 -15.82
N PRO A 312 -15.56 29.73 -16.96
CA PRO A 312 -17.01 29.78 -17.06
C PRO A 312 -17.67 28.47 -16.58
N ARG A 313 -18.73 28.58 -15.77
CA ARG A 313 -19.40 27.42 -15.14
C ARG A 313 -19.92 26.39 -16.15
N ASN A 314 -20.35 26.82 -17.33
CA ASN A 314 -20.86 25.94 -18.38
C ASN A 314 -19.78 25.02 -19.01
N LEU A 315 -18.50 25.31 -18.80
CA LEU A 315 -17.39 24.47 -19.27
C LEU A 315 -16.98 23.42 -18.23
N ILE A 316 -17.35 23.63 -16.95
CA ILE A 316 -16.96 22.74 -15.86
C ILE A 316 -18.02 21.67 -15.67
N ARG A 317 -17.65 20.42 -15.97
CA ARG A 317 -18.51 19.25 -15.76
C ARG A 317 -18.45 18.82 -14.29
N ASP A 318 -19.55 18.27 -13.77
CA ASP A 318 -19.58 17.70 -12.41
C ASP A 318 -18.48 16.65 -12.20
N LEU A 319 -18.19 15.87 -13.25
CA LEU A 319 -17.12 14.87 -13.23
C LEU A 319 -15.74 15.47 -12.90
N TYR A 320 -15.48 16.74 -13.23
CA TYR A 320 -14.21 17.39 -12.93
C TYR A 320 -14.08 17.69 -11.43
N TRP A 321 -15.20 18.07 -10.79
CA TRP A 321 -15.27 18.20 -9.33
C TRP A 321 -15.15 16.84 -8.65
N ASP A 322 -15.82 15.81 -9.18
CA ASP A 322 -15.69 14.43 -8.68
C ASP A 322 -14.22 13.98 -8.69
N THR A 323 -13.47 14.24 -9.77
CA THR A 323 -12.02 13.97 -9.87
C THR A 323 -11.24 14.67 -8.76
N LEU A 324 -11.43 15.98 -8.57
CA LEU A 324 -10.73 16.75 -7.55
C LEU A 324 -11.04 16.23 -6.13
N HIS A 325 -12.31 15.95 -5.85
CA HIS A 325 -12.76 15.46 -4.55
C HIS A 325 -12.20 14.06 -4.25
N LEU A 326 -12.24 13.15 -5.23
CA LEU A 326 -11.63 11.83 -5.11
C LEU A 326 -10.14 11.95 -4.84
N ARG A 327 -9.41 12.69 -5.69
CA ARG A 327 -7.97 12.87 -5.55
C ARG A 327 -7.60 13.39 -4.17
N ASN A 328 -8.29 14.43 -3.69
CA ASN A 328 -8.01 15.02 -2.38
C ASN A 328 -8.29 14.01 -1.25
N ALA A 329 -9.40 13.28 -1.31
CA ALA A 329 -9.71 12.26 -0.30
C ALA A 329 -8.59 11.21 -0.21
N ILE A 330 -8.15 10.67 -1.35
CA ILE A 330 -7.09 9.66 -1.38
C ILE A 330 -5.73 10.25 -0.95
N ALA A 331 -5.37 11.43 -1.44
CA ALA A 331 -4.10 12.09 -1.12
C ALA A 331 -3.98 12.48 0.37
N HIS A 332 -5.09 12.75 1.04
CA HIS A 332 -5.13 13.00 2.48
C HIS A 332 -5.14 11.72 3.33
N GLY A 333 -5.05 10.54 2.72
CA GLY A 333 -4.98 9.26 3.42
C GLY A 333 -6.32 8.84 4.04
N HIS A 334 -7.45 9.27 3.44
CA HIS A 334 -8.74 8.74 3.84
C HIS A 334 -8.88 7.27 3.44
N TYR A 335 -9.84 6.59 4.06
CA TYR A 335 -10.17 5.20 3.78
C TYR A 335 -10.53 5.00 2.29
N VAL A 336 -10.02 3.92 1.69
CA VAL A 336 -10.29 3.55 0.30
C VAL A 336 -11.17 2.31 0.27
N GLY A 337 -12.45 2.56 0.09
CA GLY A 337 -13.50 1.53 0.00
C GLY A 337 -14.09 1.38 -1.39
N TRP A 338 -15.08 0.49 -1.51
CA TRP A 338 -15.75 0.14 -2.76
C TRP A 338 -16.35 1.34 -3.50
N HIS A 339 -16.90 2.31 -2.76
CA HIS A 339 -17.44 3.54 -3.33
C HIS A 339 -16.40 4.30 -4.17
N HIS A 340 -15.16 4.38 -3.71
CA HIS A 340 -14.08 5.07 -4.42
C HIS A 340 -13.68 4.32 -5.70
N VAL A 341 -13.69 2.98 -5.66
CA VAL A 341 -13.46 2.14 -6.84
C VAL A 341 -14.54 2.39 -7.89
N ARG A 342 -15.81 2.39 -7.50
CA ARG A 342 -16.93 2.68 -8.40
C ARG A 342 -16.84 4.09 -8.99
N MET A 343 -16.42 5.07 -8.20
CA MET A 343 -16.25 6.45 -8.67
C MET A 343 -15.10 6.56 -9.69
N ALA A 344 -13.96 5.92 -9.42
CA ALA A 344 -12.85 5.83 -10.36
C ALA A 344 -13.26 5.11 -11.67
N HIS A 345 -14.01 4.01 -11.56
CA HIS A 345 -14.54 3.28 -12.72
C HIS A 345 -15.55 4.10 -13.52
N ARG A 346 -16.42 4.88 -12.85
CA ARG A 346 -17.30 5.85 -13.52
C ARG A 346 -16.48 6.92 -14.25
N MET A 347 -15.39 7.41 -13.67
CA MET A 347 -14.52 8.40 -14.32
C MET A 347 -13.88 7.84 -15.59
N LEU A 348 -13.28 6.64 -15.52
CA LEU A 348 -12.73 5.92 -16.68
C LEU A 348 -13.72 5.85 -17.85
N ARG A 349 -14.94 5.38 -17.59
CA ARG A 349 -15.98 5.24 -18.62
C ARG A 349 -16.40 6.55 -19.30
N ASN A 350 -16.29 7.69 -18.62
CA ASN A 350 -16.84 8.96 -19.09
C ASN A 350 -15.78 9.92 -19.63
N PHE A 351 -14.50 9.77 -19.26
CA PHE A 351 -13.40 10.56 -19.82
C PHE A 351 -12.94 10.03 -21.18
N ASP A 352 -12.99 8.72 -21.42
CA ASP A 352 -12.56 8.08 -22.67
C ASP A 352 -13.59 8.19 -23.81
N THR A 353 -14.84 8.56 -23.51
CA THR A 353 -15.94 8.61 -24.50
C THR A 353 -16.16 9.99 -25.14
N VAL A 354 -15.37 10.99 -24.77
CA VAL A 354 -15.54 12.37 -25.28
C VAL A 354 -14.30 12.75 -26.06
N ALA A 355 -14.26 12.32 -27.32
CA ALA A 355 -13.47 12.92 -28.37
C ALA A 355 -14.34 13.88 -29.18
#